data_AF-A0A0C9X4E6-F1
#
_entry.id   AF-A0A0C9X4E6-F1
#
_cell.length_a   1.000
_cell.length_b   1.000
_cell.length_c   1.000
_cell.angle_alpha   90.00
_cell.angle_beta   90.00
_cell.angle_gamma   90.00
#
_symmetry.space_group_name_H-M   'P 1'
#
loop_
_entity.id
_entity.type
_entity.pdbx_description
1 polymer ?
#
loop_
_entity_poly.entity_id
_entity_poly.type
_entity_poly.pdbx_seq_one_letter_code
_entity_poly.pdbx_strand_id
1 'polypeptide(L)'
;MTLEEIRDYFKKAEEEMIRKAGGENKWSNLSDIKKAERKAKMIEEAVAELGKEEFNNLTDEEKRLFRLFIWAGCGCHKDLNTIRGGYLAMAAWWIENELEEERPVLLANRDNDPVIQERDTALGKGDTPTPAQERAFHKSTCGAIKTAEIAGAIFNHKDKKKGHHDIFRYWW
;
A
#
# COMPACT_ATOMS: atom_id res chain seq x y z
N MET A 1 7.89 33.07 -1.95
CA MET A 1 6.65 33.52 -1.27
C MET A 1 6.87 33.72 0.21
N THR A 2 6.29 34.76 0.81
CA THR A 2 6.22 34.97 2.26
C THR A 2 4.97 34.31 2.86
N LEU A 3 4.90 34.18 4.19
CA LEU A 3 3.71 33.67 4.88
C LEU A 3 2.47 34.55 4.66
N GLU A 4 2.68 35.86 4.49
CA GLU A 4 1.60 36.83 4.26
C GLU A 4 0.97 36.61 2.87
N GLU A 5 1.80 36.42 1.84
CA GLU A 5 1.35 36.13 0.48
C GLU A 5 0.58 34.80 0.40
N ILE A 6 1.06 33.76 1.12
CA ILE A 6 0.35 32.47 1.20
C ILE A 6 -1.02 32.66 1.86
N ARG A 7 -1.09 33.38 2.98
CA ARG A 7 -2.36 33.63 3.67
C ARG A 7 -3.37 34.35 2.76
N ASP A 8 -2.91 35.35 2.02
CA ASP A 8 -3.76 36.12 1.12
C ASP A 8 -4.22 35.29 -0.09
N TYR A 9 -3.39 34.35 -0.56
CA TYR A 9 -3.77 33.38 -1.60
C TYR A 9 -4.92 32.48 -1.15
N PHE A 10 -4.78 31.85 0.03
CA PHE A 10 -5.84 30.99 0.59
C PHE A 10 -7.11 31.76 0.92
N LYS A 11 -7.00 33.03 1.33
CA LYS A 11 -8.16 33.89 1.56
C LYS A 11 -8.96 34.09 0.27
N LYS A 12 -8.30 34.40 -0.85
CA LYS A 12 -8.96 34.52 -2.17
C LYS A 12 -9.61 33.19 -2.60
N ALA A 13 -8.93 32.07 -2.37
CA ALA A 13 -9.47 30.75 -2.67
C ALA A 13 -10.74 30.43 -1.84
N GLU A 14 -10.76 30.84 -0.56
CA GLU A 14 -11.94 30.71 0.30
C GLU A 14 -13.10 31.58 -0.17
N GLU A 15 -12.84 32.85 -0.51
CA GLU A 15 -13.85 33.78 -1.08
C GLU A 15 -14.48 33.21 -2.36
N GLU A 16 -13.66 32.67 -3.26
CA GLU A 16 -14.11 32.04 -4.51
C GLU A 16 -14.92 30.76 -4.25
N MET A 17 -14.50 29.94 -3.30
CA MET A 17 -15.22 28.73 -2.90
C MET A 17 -16.61 29.06 -2.31
N ILE A 18 -16.71 30.11 -1.49
CA ILE A 18 -17.99 30.63 -0.97
C ILE A 18 -18.84 31.20 -2.10
N ARG A 19 -18.25 31.92 -3.04
CA ARG A 19 -18.95 32.44 -4.23
C ARG A 19 -19.52 31.31 -5.08
N LYS A 20 -18.75 30.26 -5.35
CA LYS A 20 -19.19 29.03 -6.05
C LYS A 20 -20.27 28.27 -5.27
N ALA A 21 -20.29 28.36 -3.95
CA ALA A 21 -21.36 27.82 -3.11
C ALA A 21 -22.69 28.61 -3.22
N GLY A 22 -22.69 29.74 -3.94
CA GLY A 22 -23.83 30.63 -4.10
C GLY A 22 -23.90 31.75 -3.08
N GLY A 23 -22.73 32.16 -2.55
CA GLY A 23 -22.58 33.27 -1.62
C GLY A 23 -22.70 32.87 -0.14
N GLU A 24 -22.41 33.82 0.75
CA GLU A 24 -22.32 33.58 2.20
C GLU A 24 -23.59 32.97 2.80
N ASN A 25 -24.78 33.42 2.38
CA ASN A 25 -26.04 32.90 2.92
C ASN A 25 -26.22 31.40 2.62
N LYS A 26 -25.91 30.97 1.40
CA LYS A 26 -26.00 29.55 1.03
C LYS A 26 -24.88 28.74 1.67
N TRP A 27 -23.68 29.30 1.76
CA TRP A 27 -22.56 28.67 2.45
C TRP A 27 -22.85 28.43 3.93
N SER A 28 -23.36 29.44 4.64
CA SER A 28 -23.69 29.35 6.07
C SER A 28 -24.76 28.29 6.35
N ASN A 29 -25.69 28.08 5.42
CA ASN A 29 -26.75 27.07 5.51
C ASN A 29 -26.29 25.64 5.18
N LEU A 30 -25.05 25.42 4.75
CA LEU A 30 -24.50 24.06 4.58
C LEU A 30 -24.24 23.41 5.94
N SER A 31 -24.37 22.08 5.98
CA SER A 31 -23.92 21.29 7.13
C SER A 31 -22.40 21.37 7.28
N ASP A 32 -21.91 21.16 8.50
CA ASP A 32 -20.48 21.23 8.79
C ASP A 32 -19.67 20.21 8.00
N ILE A 33 -20.23 19.02 7.76
CA ILE A 33 -19.60 17.99 6.90
C ILE A 33 -19.41 18.53 5.47
N LYS A 34 -20.43 19.14 4.86
CA LYS A 34 -20.33 19.69 3.51
C LYS A 34 -19.39 20.89 3.44
N LYS A 35 -19.32 21.69 4.51
CA LYS A 35 -18.34 22.79 4.62
C LYS A 35 -16.92 22.22 4.68
N ALA A 36 -16.68 21.18 5.47
CA ALA A 36 -15.39 20.53 5.59
C ALA A 36 -14.93 19.90 4.26
N GLU A 37 -15.81 19.16 3.56
CA GLU A 37 -15.52 18.58 2.25
C GLU A 37 -15.11 19.64 1.22
N ARG A 38 -15.86 20.75 1.16
CA ARG A 38 -15.55 21.85 0.23
C ARG A 38 -14.28 22.60 0.60
N LYS A 39 -13.99 22.77 1.90
CA LYS A 39 -12.73 23.34 2.36
C LYS A 39 -11.54 22.45 2.03
N ALA A 40 -11.65 21.14 2.25
CA ALA A 40 -10.60 20.18 1.90
C ALA A 40 -10.28 20.23 0.40
N LYS A 41 -11.32 20.21 -0.45
CA LYS A 41 -11.16 20.34 -1.89
C LYS A 41 -10.54 21.68 -2.32
N MET A 42 -10.98 22.79 -1.71
CA MET A 42 -10.40 24.11 -1.98
C MET A 42 -8.92 24.17 -1.61
N ILE A 43 -8.53 23.59 -0.47
CA ILE A 43 -7.12 23.53 -0.05
C ILE A 43 -6.30 22.72 -1.05
N GLU A 44 -6.79 21.56 -1.47
CA GLU A 44 -6.13 20.72 -2.48
C GLU A 44 -5.90 21.47 -3.80
N GLU A 45 -6.95 22.09 -4.34
CA GLU A 45 -6.88 22.88 -5.59
C GLU A 45 -5.93 24.07 -5.45
N ALA A 46 -6.03 24.83 -4.35
CA ALA A 46 -5.17 25.98 -4.10
C ALA A 46 -3.69 25.61 -3.96
N VAL A 47 -3.38 24.51 -3.26
CA VAL A 47 -2.00 24.02 -3.15
C VAL A 47 -1.45 23.58 -4.51
N ALA A 48 -2.27 22.90 -5.31
CA ALA A 48 -1.86 22.44 -6.64
C ALA A 48 -1.60 23.61 -7.61
N GLU A 49 -2.48 24.61 -7.62
CA GLU A 49 -2.32 25.82 -8.43
C GLU A 49 -1.10 26.63 -7.99
N LEU A 50 -0.93 26.85 -6.68
CA LEU A 50 0.23 27.55 -6.13
C LEU A 50 1.54 26.84 -6.49
N GLY A 51 1.58 25.52 -6.30
CA GLY A 51 2.74 24.71 -6.66
C GLY A 51 3.06 24.79 -8.15
N LYS A 52 2.04 24.81 -9.02
CA LYS A 52 2.21 24.97 -10.46
C LYS A 52 2.73 26.36 -10.83
N GLU A 53 2.22 27.42 -10.22
CA GLU A 53 2.67 28.80 -10.44
C GLU A 53 4.14 28.97 -10.03
N GLU A 54 4.49 28.56 -8.81
CA GLU A 54 5.87 28.63 -8.33
C GLU A 54 6.80 27.77 -9.19
N PHE A 55 6.37 26.56 -9.56
CA PHE A 55 7.13 25.71 -10.47
C PHE A 55 7.35 26.37 -11.83
N ASN A 56 6.35 27.08 -12.36
CA ASN A 56 6.48 27.78 -13.64
C ASN A 56 7.42 28.98 -13.56
N ASN A 57 7.55 29.61 -12.39
CA ASN A 57 8.46 30.72 -12.14
C ASN A 57 9.94 30.29 -11.98
N LEU A 58 10.20 29.00 -11.75
CA LEU A 58 11.55 28.46 -11.71
C LEU A 58 12.27 28.59 -13.06
N THR A 59 13.59 28.71 -13.02
CA THR A 59 14.46 28.61 -14.20
C THR A 59 14.38 27.21 -14.83
N ASP A 60 14.80 27.08 -16.09
CA ASP A 60 14.81 25.77 -16.76
C ASP A 60 15.73 24.76 -16.07
N GLU A 61 16.82 25.22 -15.43
CA GLU A 61 17.73 24.38 -14.67
C GLU A 61 17.10 23.87 -13.36
N GLU A 62 16.41 24.74 -12.62
CA GLU A 62 15.66 24.35 -11.42
C GLU A 62 14.49 23.41 -11.77
N LYS A 63 13.71 23.72 -12.82
CA LYS A 63 12.65 22.83 -13.33
C LYS A 63 13.18 21.47 -13.71
N ARG A 64 14.39 21.39 -14.27
CA ARG A 64 15.03 20.12 -14.63
C ARG A 64 15.25 19.24 -13.41
N LEU A 65 15.65 19.79 -12.26
CA LEU A 65 15.84 19.01 -11.03
C LEU A 65 14.54 18.36 -10.54
N PHE A 66 13.44 19.12 -10.54
CA PHE A 66 12.13 18.61 -10.14
C PHE A 66 11.51 17.62 -11.15
N ARG A 67 11.85 17.74 -12.44
CA ARG A 67 11.40 16.79 -13.49
C ARG A 67 12.31 15.58 -13.64
N LEU A 68 13.50 15.60 -13.04
CA LEU A 68 14.49 14.55 -13.22
C LEU A 68 14.07 13.30 -12.45
N PHE A 69 13.40 12.40 -13.15
CA PHE A 69 13.15 11.05 -12.66
C PHE A 69 14.26 10.12 -13.17
N ILE A 70 15.19 9.73 -12.30
CA ILE A 70 16.26 8.79 -12.65
C ILE A 70 15.74 7.37 -12.41
N TRP A 71 15.35 6.69 -13.49
CA TRP A 71 15.14 5.25 -13.44
C TRP A 71 16.48 4.52 -13.57
N ALA A 72 17.15 4.29 -12.44
CA ALA A 72 18.40 3.54 -12.37
C ALA A 72 18.14 2.03 -12.23
N GLY A 73 17.56 1.41 -13.27
CA GLY A 73 17.42 -0.04 -13.41
C GLY A 73 17.01 -0.77 -12.12
N CYS A 74 17.95 -1.50 -11.50
CA CYS A 74 17.71 -2.36 -10.34
C CYS A 74 17.28 -1.72 -9.02
N GLY A 75 17.15 -0.38 -8.95
CA GLY A 75 16.68 0.31 -7.75
C GLY A 75 15.38 -0.27 -7.19
N CYS A 76 14.34 -0.40 -8.01
CA CYS A 76 13.04 -0.91 -7.56
C CYS A 76 13.07 -2.38 -7.09
N HIS A 77 14.03 -3.19 -7.56
CA HIS A 77 14.21 -4.57 -7.06
C HIS A 77 15.20 -4.66 -5.90
N LYS A 78 16.05 -3.65 -5.67
CA LYS A 78 16.82 -3.51 -4.42
C LYS A 78 15.91 -3.20 -3.25
N ASP A 79 14.86 -2.40 -3.44
CA ASP A 79 13.82 -2.21 -2.41
C ASP A 79 13.12 -3.54 -2.09
N LEU A 80 12.81 -4.35 -3.10
CA LEU A 80 12.28 -5.71 -2.88
C LEU A 80 13.27 -6.63 -2.16
N ASN A 81 14.58 -6.48 -2.39
CA ASN A 81 15.60 -7.20 -1.64
C ASN A 81 15.65 -6.76 -0.16
N THR A 82 15.43 -5.49 0.14
CA THR A 82 15.31 -5.00 1.53
C THR A 82 14.12 -5.64 2.23
N ILE A 83 12.95 -5.69 1.57
CA ILE A 83 11.76 -6.37 2.11
C ILE A 83 12.02 -7.86 2.31
N ARG A 84 12.68 -8.53 1.35
CA ARG A 84 13.08 -9.94 1.48
C ARG A 84 14.02 -10.15 2.66
N GLY A 85 15.01 -9.29 2.85
CA GLY A 85 15.93 -9.33 3.98
C GLY A 85 15.21 -9.15 5.32
N GLY A 86 14.33 -8.14 5.42
CA GLY A 86 13.52 -7.89 6.61
C GLY A 86 12.61 -9.07 6.97
N TYR A 87 11.98 -9.70 5.98
CA TYR A 87 11.20 -10.92 6.19
C TYR A 87 12.06 -12.07 6.76
N LEU A 88 13.22 -12.34 6.16
CA LEU A 88 14.10 -13.43 6.62
C LEU A 88 14.58 -13.17 8.05
N ALA A 89 14.96 -11.92 8.36
CA ALA A 89 15.36 -11.52 9.70
C ALA A 89 14.21 -11.69 10.71
N MET A 90 12.99 -11.30 10.35
CA MET A 90 11.82 -11.47 11.21
C MET A 90 11.50 -12.96 11.43
N ALA A 91 11.57 -13.79 10.38
CA ALA A 91 11.33 -15.23 10.49
C ALA A 91 12.37 -15.91 11.41
N ALA A 92 13.65 -15.52 11.28
CA ALA A 92 14.71 -15.98 12.17
C ALA A 92 14.50 -15.51 13.62
N TRP A 93 14.09 -14.27 13.81
CA TRP A 93 13.87 -13.68 15.14
C TRP A 93 12.89 -14.49 15.99
N TRP A 94 11.78 -14.98 15.42
CA TRP A 94 10.82 -15.83 16.16
C TRP A 94 11.46 -17.13 16.68
N ILE A 95 12.37 -17.73 15.90
CA ILE A 95 13.07 -18.97 16.27
C ILE A 95 14.15 -18.67 17.31
N GLU A 96 14.96 -17.64 17.06
CA GLU A 96 16.07 -17.24 17.93
C GLU A 96 15.62 -16.77 19.33
N ASN A 97 14.37 -16.31 19.45
CA ASN A 97 13.78 -15.87 20.72
C ASN A 97 12.83 -16.91 21.33
N GLU A 98 12.79 -18.14 20.81
CA GLU A 98 11.96 -19.25 21.34
C GLU A 98 10.44 -18.95 21.32
N LEU A 99 9.99 -18.09 20.39
CA LEU A 99 8.58 -17.69 20.22
C LEU A 99 7.95 -18.35 18.98
N GLU A 100 8.38 -19.57 18.62
CA GLU A 100 7.91 -20.24 17.41
C GLU A 100 6.40 -20.53 17.45
N GLU A 101 5.82 -20.73 18.64
CA GLU A 101 4.37 -20.92 18.82
C GLU A 101 3.55 -19.63 18.57
N GLU A 102 4.16 -18.46 18.73
CA GLU A 102 3.52 -17.15 18.51
C GLU A 102 3.68 -16.63 17.07
N ARG A 103 4.43 -17.35 16.23
CA ARG A 103 4.69 -16.94 14.84
C ARG A 103 3.38 -16.89 14.03
N PRO A 104 3.37 -16.15 12.90
CA PRO A 104 2.24 -16.14 11.99
C PRO A 104 1.82 -17.56 11.55
N VAL A 105 0.51 -17.82 11.59
CA VAL A 105 -0.08 -19.12 11.24
C VAL A 105 0.34 -19.57 9.84
N LEU A 106 0.72 -20.84 9.72
CA LEU A 106 1.08 -21.47 8.45
C LEU A 106 -0.15 -21.53 7.53
N LEU A 107 -0.03 -20.96 6.33
CA LEU A 107 -1.09 -20.94 5.33
C LEU A 107 -0.78 -21.98 4.24
N ALA A 108 -0.89 -23.25 4.62
CA ALA A 108 -0.69 -24.36 3.70
C ALA A 108 -1.74 -24.35 2.57
N ASN A 109 -1.34 -24.80 1.39
CA ASN A 109 -2.30 -25.02 0.32
C ASN A 109 -3.12 -26.29 0.59
N ARG A 110 -4.21 -26.47 -0.16
CA ARG A 110 -5.14 -27.60 0.00
C ARG A 110 -4.48 -28.97 0.00
N ASP A 111 -3.39 -29.15 -0.74
CA ASP A 111 -2.70 -30.44 -0.86
C ASP A 111 -1.71 -30.68 0.29
N ASN A 112 -1.06 -29.62 0.77
CA ASN A 112 -0.09 -29.69 1.85
C ASN A 112 -0.75 -29.71 3.24
N ASP A 113 -1.91 -29.07 3.40
CA ASP A 113 -2.61 -28.95 4.68
C ASP A 113 -2.89 -30.30 5.38
N PRO A 114 -3.51 -31.31 4.73
CA PRO A 114 -3.73 -32.61 5.37
C PRO A 114 -2.41 -33.33 5.69
N VAL A 115 -1.39 -33.18 4.84
CA VAL A 115 -0.07 -33.80 5.04
C VAL A 115 0.63 -33.18 6.26
N ILE A 116 0.45 -31.88 6.51
CA ILE A 116 0.97 -31.20 7.69
C ILE A 116 0.21 -31.62 8.95
N GLN A 117 -1.11 -31.79 8.89
CA GLN A 117 -1.87 -32.32 10.04
C GLN A 117 -1.43 -33.74 10.43
N GLU A 118 -1.14 -34.59 9.45
CA GLU A 118 -0.57 -35.92 9.69
C GLU A 118 0.84 -35.85 10.31
N ARG A 119 1.66 -34.89 9.84
CA ARG A 119 2.99 -34.62 10.41
C ARG A 119 2.89 -34.23 11.88
N ASP A 120 2.02 -33.28 12.21
CA ASP A 120 1.87 -32.77 13.58
C ASP A 120 1.32 -33.87 14.50
N THR A 121 0.43 -34.72 13.99
CA THR A 121 -0.03 -35.93 14.69
C THR A 121 1.10 -36.93 14.95
N ALA A 122 2.00 -37.14 13.99
CA ALA A 122 3.16 -38.02 14.16
C ALA A 122 4.12 -37.47 15.24
N LEU A 123 4.44 -36.17 15.18
CA LEU A 123 5.27 -35.50 16.19
C LEU A 123 4.65 -35.58 17.59
N GLY A 124 3.34 -35.37 17.72
CA GLY A 124 2.63 -35.48 18.99
C GLY A 124 2.63 -36.89 19.59
N LYS A 125 2.87 -37.92 18.77
CA LYS A 125 3.04 -39.31 19.21
C LYS A 125 4.50 -39.70 19.46
N GLY A 126 5.46 -38.80 19.18
CA GLY A 126 6.89 -39.07 19.24
C GLY A 126 7.42 -39.84 18.02
N ASP A 127 6.64 -39.97 16.95
CA ASP A 127 7.06 -40.59 15.71
C ASP A 127 7.91 -39.63 14.87
N THR A 128 8.79 -40.18 14.02
CA THR A 128 9.58 -39.39 13.07
C THR A 128 8.74 -39.08 11.81
N PRO A 129 8.56 -37.80 11.43
CA PRO A 129 7.89 -37.46 10.19
C PRO A 129 8.56 -38.03 8.95
N THR A 130 7.76 -38.38 7.95
CA THR A 130 8.25 -38.81 6.65
C THR A 130 8.89 -37.65 5.87
N PRO A 131 9.78 -37.91 4.90
CA PRO A 131 10.34 -36.85 4.05
C PRO A 131 9.28 -36.05 3.28
N ALA A 132 8.13 -36.67 2.94
CA ALA A 132 7.03 -35.99 2.28
C ALA A 132 6.33 -34.99 3.21
N GLN A 133 6.16 -35.36 4.48
CA GLN A 133 5.60 -34.52 5.53
C GLN A 133 6.47 -33.29 5.81
N GLU A 134 7.78 -33.49 6.00
CA GLU A 134 8.72 -32.38 6.17
C GLU A 134 8.75 -31.47 4.95
N ARG A 135 8.73 -32.04 3.75
CA ARG A 135 8.67 -31.25 2.50
C ARG A 135 7.40 -30.42 2.41
N ALA A 136 6.23 -30.96 2.81
CA ALA A 136 4.97 -30.23 2.78
C ALA A 136 4.98 -29.04 3.77
N PHE A 137 5.52 -29.26 4.97
CA PHE A 137 5.72 -28.23 5.98
C PHE A 137 6.65 -27.13 5.48
N HIS A 138 7.86 -27.48 5.01
CA HIS A 138 8.85 -26.50 4.51
C HIS A 138 8.43 -25.77 3.23
N LYS A 139 7.56 -26.35 2.42
CA LYS A 139 7.01 -25.68 1.22
C LYS A 139 5.86 -24.73 1.53
N SER A 140 5.29 -24.81 2.72
CA SER A 140 4.21 -23.94 3.13
C SER A 140 4.78 -22.68 3.78
N THR A 141 4.11 -21.55 3.63
CA THR A 141 4.58 -20.25 4.12
C THR A 141 3.47 -19.54 4.88
N CYS A 142 3.82 -18.46 5.58
CA CYS A 142 2.92 -17.72 6.45
C CYS A 142 3.10 -16.21 6.35
N GLY A 143 2.23 -15.47 7.05
CA GLY A 143 2.33 -14.03 7.22
C GLY A 143 2.22 -13.22 5.93
N ALA A 144 2.77 -12.00 5.97
CA ALA A 144 2.54 -10.98 4.95
C ALA A 144 2.98 -11.39 3.53
N ILE A 145 4.08 -12.14 3.39
CA ILE A 145 4.53 -12.62 2.07
C ILE A 145 3.50 -13.59 1.47
N LYS A 146 2.99 -14.53 2.27
CA LYS A 146 1.98 -15.47 1.78
C LYS A 146 0.67 -14.77 1.46
N THR A 147 0.27 -13.78 2.27
CA THR A 147 -0.88 -12.93 1.96
C THR A 147 -0.71 -12.20 0.62
N ALA A 148 0.46 -11.61 0.38
CA ALA A 148 0.75 -10.92 -0.88
C ALA A 148 0.81 -11.87 -2.08
N GLU A 149 1.37 -13.08 -1.90
CA GLU A 149 1.39 -14.13 -2.92
C GLU A 149 -0.04 -14.58 -3.31
N ILE A 150 -0.90 -14.85 -2.32
CA ILE A 150 -2.29 -15.22 -2.53
C ILE A 150 -3.06 -14.08 -3.21
N ALA A 151 -2.88 -12.84 -2.75
CA ALA A 151 -3.48 -11.67 -3.37
C ALA A 151 -3.06 -11.54 -4.84
N GLY A 152 -1.76 -11.70 -5.14
CA GLY A 152 -1.25 -11.71 -6.50
C GLY A 152 -1.86 -12.82 -7.36
N ALA A 153 -2.02 -14.02 -6.82
CA ALA A 153 -2.65 -15.14 -7.52
C ALA A 153 -4.15 -14.91 -7.81
N ILE A 154 -4.86 -14.21 -6.92
CA ILE A 154 -6.27 -13.82 -7.08
C ILE A 154 -6.40 -12.70 -8.12
N PHE A 155 -5.54 -11.68 -8.03
CA PHE A 155 -5.60 -10.52 -8.92
C PHE A 155 -5.14 -10.88 -10.33
N ASN A 156 -3.99 -11.53 -10.48
CA ASN A 156 -3.42 -11.92 -11.77
C ASN A 156 -3.52 -13.44 -12.01
N HIS A 157 -4.75 -13.94 -12.01
CA HIS A 157 -5.01 -15.37 -12.16
C HIS A 157 -4.82 -15.84 -13.62
N LYS A 158 -4.26 -17.04 -13.83
CA LYS A 158 -4.03 -17.61 -15.18
C LYS A 158 -5.32 -17.83 -15.97
N ASP A 159 -6.37 -18.24 -15.29
CA ASP A 159 -7.73 -18.26 -15.83
C ASP A 159 -8.33 -16.87 -15.74
N LYS A 160 -8.46 -16.21 -16.90
CA LYS A 160 -8.99 -14.84 -17.03
C LYS A 160 -10.41 -14.67 -16.50
N LYS A 161 -11.20 -15.75 -16.38
CA LYS A 161 -12.55 -15.69 -15.81
C LYS A 161 -12.56 -15.65 -14.28
N LYS A 162 -11.44 -16.01 -13.64
CA LYS A 162 -11.28 -16.05 -12.18
C LYS A 162 -10.38 -14.93 -11.66
N GLY A 163 -9.61 -14.28 -12.54
CA GLY A 163 -8.74 -13.17 -12.18
C GLY A 163 -9.54 -11.91 -11.86
N HIS A 164 -9.28 -11.33 -10.70
CA HIS A 164 -9.98 -10.12 -10.28
C HIS A 164 -9.47 -8.85 -10.99
N HIS A 165 -8.24 -8.81 -11.52
CA HIS A 165 -7.74 -7.62 -12.23
C HIS A 165 -8.61 -7.19 -13.41
N ASP A 166 -9.01 -8.12 -14.28
CA ASP A 166 -9.75 -7.77 -15.50
C ASP A 166 -11.24 -7.53 -15.22
N ILE A 167 -11.81 -8.18 -14.20
CA ILE A 167 -13.22 -8.03 -13.81
C ILE A 167 -13.49 -6.65 -13.18
N PHE A 168 -12.51 -6.09 -12.44
CA PHE A 168 -12.64 -4.80 -11.76
C PHE A 168 -11.94 -3.65 -12.49
N ARG A 169 -11.54 -3.83 -13.77
CA ARG A 169 -11.18 -2.71 -14.66
C ARG A 169 -12.42 -1.84 -14.96
N TYR A 170 -12.84 -1.06 -13.98
CA TYR A 170 -13.73 0.07 -14.17
C TYR A 170 -12.88 1.24 -14.69
N TRP A 171 -12.75 1.32 -16.02
CA TRP A 171 -12.37 2.48 -16.83
C TRP A 171 -11.01 3.16 -16.54
N TRP A 172 -10.14 3.12 -17.54
CA TRP A 172 -9.35 4.26 -18.02
C TRP A 172 -9.46 4.33 -19.54
#